data_AF-A0A1H4Y925-F1
#
_entry.id   AF-A0A1H4Y925-F1
#
_cell.length_a   1.000
_cell.length_b   1.000
_cell.length_c   1.000
_cell.angle_alpha   90.00
_cell.angle_beta   90.00
_cell.angle_gamma   90.00
#
_symmetry.space_group_name_H-M   'P 1'
#
loop_
_entity.id
_entity.type
_entity.pdbx_description
1 polymer ?
#
loop_
_entity_poly.entity_id
_entity_poly.type
_entity_poly.pdbx_seq_one_letter_code
_entity_poly.pdbx_strand_id
1 'polypeptide(L)'
;MLNALEVVTTVVVGVMVGVEFSVAFVINPILNALPEDSGQLGHAHGGRMLGAVMPVWYLTSLALVAVWAIAGWHHHGTGLVVTAGALLILSVIMSLLLLVPINNRGKTWTPDNRPADWKEQMNRWDRFHYVRVAVIIAAFTLLVAALA
;
A
#
# COMPACT_ATOMS: atom_id res chain seq x y z
N MET A 1 9.65 -20.71 -17.88
CA MET A 1 9.71 -19.23 -17.77
C MET A 1 8.53 -18.67 -16.99
N LEU A 2 7.31 -19.21 -17.17
CA LEU A 2 6.14 -18.81 -16.38
C LEU A 2 6.39 -18.92 -14.87
N ASN A 3 6.82 -20.07 -14.35
CA ASN A 3 7.08 -20.24 -12.89
C ASN A 3 8.02 -19.17 -12.29
N ALA A 4 9.05 -18.73 -13.03
CA ALA A 4 9.94 -17.67 -12.54
C ALA A 4 9.21 -16.32 -12.46
N LEU A 5 8.37 -15.99 -13.44
CA LEU A 5 7.53 -14.80 -13.41
C LEU A 5 6.55 -14.84 -12.23
N GLU A 6 5.91 -15.98 -11.97
CA GLU A 6 4.93 -16.13 -10.88
C GLU A 6 5.59 -15.94 -9.51
N VAL A 7 6.74 -16.57 -9.30
CA VAL A 7 7.55 -16.41 -8.07
C VAL A 7 8.01 -14.97 -7.91
N VAL A 8 8.58 -14.36 -8.96
CA VAL A 8 9.03 -12.96 -8.91
C VAL A 8 7.86 -12.01 -8.63
N THR A 9 6.72 -12.22 -9.26
CA THR A 9 5.50 -11.43 -9.02
C THR A 9 5.06 -11.55 -7.57
N THR A 10 4.99 -12.77 -7.06
CA THR A 10 4.58 -13.05 -5.68
C THR A 10 5.53 -12.41 -4.67
N VAL A 11 6.84 -12.51 -4.89
CA VAL A 11 7.85 -11.87 -4.02
C VAL A 11 7.73 -10.35 -4.06
N VAL A 12 7.68 -9.74 -5.26
CA VAL A 12 7.60 -8.27 -5.41
C VAL A 12 6.34 -7.71 -4.74
N VAL A 13 5.19 -8.35 -4.96
CA VAL A 13 3.91 -7.96 -4.33
C VAL A 13 3.97 -8.20 -2.82
N GLY A 14 4.51 -9.33 -2.37
CA GLY A 14 4.61 -9.68 -0.95
C GLY A 14 5.45 -8.69 -0.16
N VAL A 15 6.60 -8.25 -0.69
CA VAL A 15 7.42 -7.23 -0.03
C VAL A 15 6.69 -5.88 0.01
N MET A 16 5.99 -5.50 -1.06
CA MET A 16 5.17 -4.29 -1.09
C MET A 16 4.08 -4.31 0.01
N VAL A 17 3.36 -5.42 0.12
CA VAL A 17 2.35 -5.62 1.16
C VAL A 17 2.96 -5.59 2.55
N GLY A 18 4.15 -6.19 2.73
CA GLY A 18 4.90 -6.15 3.99
C GLY A 18 5.25 -4.73 4.43
N VAL A 19 5.65 -3.86 3.50
CA VAL A 19 5.91 -2.44 3.79
C VAL A 19 4.63 -1.73 4.24
N GLU A 20 3.52 -1.88 3.51
CA GLU A 20 2.24 -1.24 3.86
C GLU A 20 1.69 -1.73 5.20
N PHE A 21 1.85 -3.03 5.49
CA PHE A 21 1.51 -3.63 6.77
C PHE A 21 2.37 -3.06 7.90
N SER A 22 3.69 -2.97 7.71
CA SER A 22 4.61 -2.38 8.68
C SER A 22 4.25 -0.93 8.99
N VAL A 23 3.85 -0.15 7.98
CA VAL A 23 3.36 1.22 8.21
C VAL A 23 2.18 1.24 9.18
N ALA A 24 1.17 0.40 8.96
CA ALA A 24 -0.05 0.40 9.75
C ALA A 24 0.13 -0.14 11.19
N PHE A 25 0.96 -1.17 11.37
CA PHE A 25 1.04 -1.92 12.63
C PHE A 25 2.34 -1.72 13.41
N VAL A 26 3.36 -1.11 12.82
CA VAL A 26 4.67 -0.89 13.47
C VAL A 26 5.03 0.58 13.46
N ILE A 27 5.14 1.20 12.29
CA ILE A 27 5.64 2.57 12.16
C ILE A 27 4.66 3.57 12.77
N ASN A 28 3.37 3.50 12.43
CA ASN A 28 2.39 4.45 12.96
C ASN A 28 2.26 4.36 14.50
N PRO A 29 2.15 3.16 15.11
CA PRO A 29 2.17 3.04 16.57
C PRO A 29 3.43 3.62 17.21
N ILE A 30 4.62 3.37 16.64
CA ILE A 30 5.88 3.94 17.14
C ILE A 30 5.83 5.47 17.07
N LEU A 31 5.47 6.05 15.92
CA LEU A 31 5.44 7.50 15.73
C LEU A 31 4.39 8.17 16.63
N ASN A 32 3.24 7.53 16.84
CA ASN A 32 2.16 8.05 17.68
C ASN A 32 2.51 8.01 19.18
N ALA A 33 3.46 7.15 19.59
CA ALA A 33 3.94 7.08 20.97
C ALA A 33 5.06 8.08 21.29
N LEU A 34 5.63 8.76 20.28
CA LEU A 34 6.68 9.74 20.50
C LEU A 34 6.12 11.01 21.16
N PRO A 35 6.91 11.66 22.06
CA PRO A 35 6.48 12.87 22.73
C PRO A 35 6.42 14.08 21.77
N GLU A 36 5.62 15.06 22.17
CA GLU A 36 5.53 16.38 21.52
C GLU A 36 5.21 16.27 20.02
N ASP A 37 5.98 16.95 19.17
CA ASP A 37 5.74 17.02 17.72
C ASP A 37 6.61 16.03 16.92
N SER A 38 7.40 15.20 17.61
CA SER A 38 8.30 14.22 16.98
C SER A 38 7.56 13.25 16.06
N GLY A 39 6.39 12.78 16.50
CA GLY A 39 5.53 11.89 15.72
C GLY A 39 5.05 12.54 14.42
N GLN A 40 4.63 13.82 14.49
CA GLN A 40 4.20 14.57 13.30
C GLN A 40 5.35 14.75 12.31
N LEU A 41 6.53 15.14 12.78
CA LEU A 41 7.71 15.32 11.92
C LEU A 41 8.11 14.01 11.24
N GLY A 42 8.04 12.90 11.98
CA GLY A 42 8.24 11.55 11.46
C GLY A 42 7.24 11.20 10.36
N HIS A 43 5.95 11.43 10.59
CA HIS A 43 4.89 11.21 9.59
C HIS A 43 5.09 12.07 8.33
N ALA A 44 5.44 13.35 8.49
CA ALA A 44 5.68 14.24 7.36
C ALA A 44 6.90 13.82 6.52
N HIS A 45 8.00 13.40 7.16
CA HIS A 45 9.18 12.90 6.46
C HIS A 45 8.93 11.53 5.80
N GLY A 46 8.37 10.58 6.55
CA GLY A 46 8.00 9.26 6.05
C GLY A 46 7.05 9.34 4.87
N GLY A 47 6.05 10.22 4.93
CA GLY A 47 5.12 10.47 3.83
C GLY A 47 5.78 11.01 2.56
N ARG A 48 6.86 11.80 2.66
CA ARG A 48 7.64 12.24 1.48
C ARG A 48 8.42 11.09 0.87
N MET A 49 9.14 10.32 1.68
CA MET A 49 9.97 9.20 1.22
C MET A 49 9.10 8.09 0.62
N LEU A 50 8.12 7.57 1.37
CA LEU A 50 7.23 6.51 0.91
C LEU A 50 6.35 7.00 -0.26
N GLY A 51 5.90 8.26 -0.23
CA GLY A 51 5.12 8.83 -1.32
C GLY A 51 5.85 8.89 -2.66
N ALA A 52 7.19 8.91 -2.67
CA ALA A 52 7.99 8.87 -3.89
C ALA A 52 8.24 7.42 -4.39
N VAL A 53 8.44 6.48 -3.45
CA VAL A 53 8.82 5.09 -3.79
C VAL A 53 7.61 4.21 -4.10
N MET A 54 6.51 4.38 -3.35
CA MET A 54 5.35 3.49 -3.44
C MET A 54 4.66 3.46 -4.82
N PRO A 55 4.50 4.59 -5.56
CA PRO A 55 3.90 4.54 -6.90
C PRO A 55 4.64 3.59 -7.85
N VAL A 56 5.98 3.59 -7.83
CA VAL A 56 6.79 2.69 -8.66
C VAL A 56 6.50 1.24 -8.29
N TRP A 57 6.45 0.93 -6.99
CA TRP A 57 6.19 -0.43 -6.52
C TRP A 57 4.81 -0.95 -6.91
N TYR A 58 3.77 -0.12 -6.80
CA TYR A 58 2.42 -0.48 -7.23
C TYR A 58 2.33 -0.67 -8.75
N LEU A 59 2.96 0.21 -9.53
CA LEU A 59 2.97 0.09 -10.99
C LEU A 59 3.71 -1.17 -11.45
N THR A 60 4.88 -1.46 -10.87
CA THR A 60 5.62 -2.69 -11.15
C THR A 60 4.82 -3.93 -10.76
N SER A 61 4.17 -3.92 -9.59
CA SER A 61 3.31 -5.02 -9.13
C SER A 61 2.13 -5.26 -10.09
N LEU A 62 1.44 -4.21 -10.51
CA LEU A 62 0.32 -4.31 -11.46
C LEU A 62 0.78 -4.81 -12.83
N ALA A 63 1.91 -4.33 -13.32
CA ALA A 63 2.47 -4.79 -14.59
C ALA A 63 2.81 -6.29 -14.54
N LEU A 64 3.46 -6.74 -13.47
CA LEU A 64 3.80 -8.16 -13.28
C LEU A 64 2.55 -9.04 -13.20
N VAL A 65 1.54 -8.64 -12.42
CA VAL A 65 0.26 -9.37 -12.31
C VAL A 65 -0.47 -9.41 -13.65
N ALA A 66 -0.47 -8.32 -14.42
CA ALA A 66 -1.08 -8.30 -15.75
C ALA A 66 -0.36 -9.24 -16.73
N VAL A 67 0.98 -9.23 -16.75
CA VAL A 67 1.76 -10.15 -17.59
C VAL A 67 1.51 -11.60 -17.18
N TRP A 68 1.43 -11.90 -15.89
CA TRP A 68 1.09 -13.24 -15.40
C TRP A 68 -0.32 -13.65 -15.86
N ALA A 69 -1.33 -12.81 -15.69
CA ALA A 69 -2.70 -13.11 -16.12
C ALA A 69 -2.79 -13.40 -17.63
N ILE A 70 -2.08 -12.63 -18.46
CA ILE A 70 -2.05 -12.81 -19.92
C ILE A 70 -1.29 -14.08 -20.31
N ALA A 71 -0.10 -14.30 -19.74
CA ALA A 71 0.72 -15.45 -20.06
C ALA A 71 0.12 -16.77 -19.54
N GLY A 72 -0.62 -16.71 -18.43
CA GLY A 72 -1.27 -17.83 -17.76
C GLY A 72 -2.70 -18.11 -18.23
N TRP A 73 -3.24 -17.42 -19.24
CA TRP A 73 -4.68 -17.34 -19.55
C TRP A 73 -5.45 -18.67 -19.52
N HIS A 74 -4.83 -19.78 -19.92
CA HIS A 74 -5.45 -21.11 -20.00
C HIS A 74 -5.26 -21.98 -18.74
N HIS A 75 -4.58 -21.48 -17.70
CA HIS A 75 -4.35 -22.18 -16.44
C HIS A 75 -5.50 -21.95 -15.45
N HIS A 76 -5.75 -22.94 -14.58
CA HIS A 76 -6.87 -22.90 -13.61
C HIS A 76 -6.74 -21.75 -12.60
N GLY A 77 -5.53 -21.25 -12.31
CA GLY A 77 -5.27 -20.16 -11.36
C GLY A 77 -5.57 -18.74 -11.89
N THR A 78 -5.82 -18.56 -13.19
CA THR A 78 -5.94 -17.23 -13.81
C THR A 78 -7.03 -16.36 -13.20
N GLY A 79 -8.16 -16.95 -12.81
CA GLY A 79 -9.24 -16.21 -12.15
C GLY A 79 -8.80 -15.55 -10.84
N LEU A 80 -7.94 -16.22 -10.07
CA LEU A 80 -7.37 -15.69 -8.84
C LEU A 80 -6.39 -14.55 -9.12
N VAL A 81 -5.55 -14.68 -10.14
CA VAL A 81 -4.59 -13.64 -10.57
C VAL A 81 -5.32 -12.38 -11.04
N VAL A 82 -6.37 -12.53 -11.85
CA VAL A 82 -7.20 -11.40 -12.31
C VAL A 82 -7.89 -10.71 -11.14
N THR A 83 -8.45 -11.49 -10.21
CA THR A 83 -9.09 -10.95 -9.00
C THR A 83 -8.08 -10.20 -8.13
N ALA A 84 -6.88 -10.75 -7.95
CA ALA A 84 -5.79 -10.07 -7.24
C ALA A 84 -5.41 -8.75 -7.91
N GLY A 85 -5.29 -8.73 -9.24
CA GLY A 85 -5.05 -7.51 -10.02
C GLY A 85 -6.14 -6.46 -9.80
N ALA A 86 -7.41 -6.86 -9.79
CA ALA A 86 -8.54 -5.96 -9.52
C ALA A 86 -8.47 -5.37 -8.10
N LEU A 87 -8.11 -6.16 -7.09
CA LEU A 87 -7.92 -5.68 -5.72
C LEU A 87 -6.72 -4.73 -5.59
N LEU A 88 -5.63 -4.97 -6.32
CA LEU A 88 -4.49 -4.03 -6.37
C LEU A 88 -4.90 -2.70 -7.02
N ILE A 89 -5.67 -2.73 -8.10
CA ILE A 89 -6.23 -1.52 -8.73
C ILE A 89 -7.15 -0.78 -7.75
N LEU A 90 -8.01 -1.50 -7.04
CA LEU A 90 -8.86 -0.91 -6.00
C LEU A 90 -8.02 -0.22 -4.92
N SER A 91 -6.94 -0.85 -4.46
CA SER A 91 -6.00 -0.24 -3.50
C SER A 91 -5.35 1.04 -4.03
N VAL A 92 -4.98 1.09 -5.32
CA VAL A 92 -4.47 2.30 -5.96
C VAL A 92 -5.53 3.40 -5.97
N ILE A 93 -6.78 3.08 -6.35
CA ILE A 93 -7.90 4.03 -6.36
C ILE A 93 -8.16 4.57 -4.95
N MET A 94 -8.21 3.69 -3.94
CA MET A 94 -8.34 4.10 -2.54
C MET A 94 -7.21 5.06 -2.13
N SER A 95 -5.98 4.76 -2.53
CA SER A 95 -4.83 5.62 -2.23
C SER A 95 -5.00 7.01 -2.84
N LEU A 96 -5.28 7.10 -4.14
CA LEU A 96 -5.40 8.37 -4.85
C LEU A 96 -6.56 9.23 -4.35
N LEU A 97 -7.70 8.61 -4.03
CA LEU A 97 -8.92 9.35 -3.64
C LEU A 97 -8.98 9.67 -2.15
N LEU A 98 -8.43 8.81 -1.29
CA LEU A 98 -8.65 8.90 0.16
C LEU A 98 -7.36 9.22 0.93
N LEU A 99 -6.24 8.57 0.62
CA LEU A 99 -5.00 8.68 1.41
C LEU A 99 -4.07 9.81 0.93
N VAL A 100 -3.78 9.87 -0.37
CA VAL A 100 -2.87 10.84 -0.98
C VAL A 100 -3.29 12.30 -0.72
N PRO A 101 -4.58 12.68 -0.79
CA PRO A 101 -5.00 14.05 -0.48
C PRO A 101 -4.73 14.45 0.97
N ILE A 102 -4.80 13.51 1.91
CA ILE A 102 -4.46 13.76 3.31
C ILE A 102 -2.93 13.84 3.47
N ASN A 103 -2.18 12.92 2.87
CA ASN A 103 -0.72 12.94 2.91
C ASN A 103 -0.12 14.22 2.31
N ASN A 104 -0.67 14.71 1.20
CA ASN A 104 -0.16 15.93 0.57
C ASN A 104 -0.34 17.17 1.47
N ARG A 105 -1.40 17.22 2.27
CA ARG A 105 -1.56 18.23 3.33
C ARG A 105 -0.59 17.97 4.49
N GLY A 106 -0.52 16.73 4.98
CA GLY A 106 0.35 16.34 6.10
C GLY A 106 1.83 16.63 5.88
N LYS A 107 2.33 16.47 4.65
CA LYS A 107 3.72 16.75 4.28
C LYS A 107 4.16 18.20 4.51
N THR A 108 3.23 19.16 4.55
CA THR A 108 3.52 20.59 4.72
C THR A 108 3.31 21.06 6.16
N TRP A 109 2.81 20.19 7.06
CA TRP A 109 2.50 20.58 8.43
C TRP A 109 3.75 20.68 9.29
N THR A 110 3.84 21.77 10.04
CA THR A 110 4.78 22.02 11.13
C THR A 110 4.00 22.17 12.45
N PRO A 111 4.66 22.19 13.61
CA PRO A 111 4.00 22.51 14.88
C PRO A 111 3.22 23.83 14.84
N ASP A 112 3.75 24.82 14.13
CA ASP A 112 3.22 26.19 14.10
C ASP A 112 2.07 26.39 13.09
N ASN A 113 1.97 25.56 12.05
CA ASN A 113 1.03 25.80 10.94
C ASN A 113 -0.08 24.74 10.79
N ARG A 114 -0.02 23.64 11.55
CA ARG A 114 -0.98 22.54 11.42
C ARG A 114 -2.40 23.00 11.76
N PRO A 115 -3.42 22.56 11.01
CA PRO A 115 -4.80 22.94 11.29
C PRO A 115 -5.27 22.29 12.60
N ALA A 116 -6.26 22.89 13.28
CA ALA A 116 -6.75 22.38 14.57
C ALA A 116 -7.28 20.94 14.50
N ASP A 117 -7.80 20.51 13.34
CA ASP A 117 -8.36 19.18 13.09
C ASP A 117 -7.33 18.15 12.59
N TRP A 118 -6.02 18.47 12.60
CA TRP A 118 -4.99 17.61 12.00
C TRP A 118 -5.03 16.16 12.52
N LYS A 119 -5.30 15.96 13.82
CA LYS A 119 -5.43 14.63 14.43
C LYS A 119 -6.61 13.85 13.87
N GLU A 120 -7.74 14.50 13.64
CA GLU A 120 -8.92 13.86 13.06
C GLU A 120 -8.61 13.42 11.61
N GLN A 121 -7.89 14.25 10.86
CA GLN A 121 -7.44 13.90 9.51
C GLN A 121 -6.49 12.71 9.51
N MET A 122 -5.53 12.63 10.45
CA MET A 122 -4.63 11.48 10.61
C MET A 122 -5.40 10.21 11.02
N ASN A 123 -6.31 10.29 11.99
CA ASN A 123 -7.15 9.15 12.38
C ASN A 123 -8.04 8.65 11.23
N ARG A 124 -8.50 9.55 10.35
CA ARG A 124 -9.22 9.17 9.13
C ARG A 124 -8.29 8.48 8.13
N TRP A 125 -7.07 8.98 7.96
CA TRP A 125 -6.06 8.32 7.13
C TRP A 125 -5.76 6.91 7.64
N ASP A 126 -5.54 6.72 8.94
CA ASP A 126 -5.24 5.42 9.53
C ASP A 126 -6.36 4.41 9.27
N ARG A 127 -7.63 4.82 9.46
CA ARG A 127 -8.79 3.97 9.16
C ARG A 127 -8.83 3.52 7.71
N PHE A 128 -8.64 4.44 6.76
CA PHE A 128 -8.60 4.08 5.34
C PHE A 128 -7.39 3.20 5.01
N HIS A 129 -6.25 3.44 5.65
CA HIS A 129 -5.05 2.65 5.46
C HIS A 129 -5.22 1.22 5.97
N TYR A 130 -5.84 1.00 7.14
CA TYR A 130 -6.15 -0.35 7.63
C TYR A 130 -7.02 -1.14 6.65
N VAL A 131 -8.09 -0.52 6.12
CA VAL A 131 -8.95 -1.16 5.11
C VAL A 131 -8.13 -1.49 3.85
N ARG A 132 -7.29 -0.56 3.39
CA ARG A 132 -6.42 -0.76 2.24
C ARG A 132 -5.42 -1.90 2.46
N VAL A 133 -4.84 -2.02 3.65
CA VAL A 133 -3.95 -3.14 4.03
C VAL A 133 -4.69 -4.48 3.96
N ALA A 134 -5.93 -4.56 4.44
CA ALA A 134 -6.73 -5.77 4.30
C ALA A 134 -6.98 -6.16 2.82
N VAL A 135 -7.27 -5.17 1.96
CA VAL A 135 -7.47 -5.38 0.51
C VAL A 135 -6.21 -5.95 -0.16
N ILE A 136 -5.03 -5.38 0.12
CA ILE A 136 -3.79 -5.85 -0.50
C ILE A 136 -3.30 -7.18 0.07
N ILE A 137 -3.59 -7.50 1.34
CA ILE A 137 -3.34 -8.83 1.91
C ILE A 137 -4.21 -9.87 1.23
N ALA A 138 -5.49 -9.56 0.98
CA ALA A 138 -6.38 -10.44 0.21
C ALA A 138 -5.85 -10.65 -1.21
N ALA A 139 -5.43 -9.58 -1.90
CA ALA A 139 -4.81 -9.67 -3.22
C ALA A 139 -3.57 -10.57 -3.22
N PHE A 140 -2.66 -10.37 -2.25
CA PHE A 140 -1.46 -11.19 -2.12
C PHE A 140 -1.79 -12.66 -1.83
N THR A 141 -2.77 -12.93 -0.97
CA THR A 141 -3.23 -14.29 -0.66
C THR A 141 -3.74 -15.00 -1.92
N LEU A 142 -4.47 -14.29 -2.78
CA LEU A 142 -4.94 -14.83 -4.06
C LEU A 142 -3.78 -15.15 -5.01
N LEU A 143 -2.73 -14.31 -5.06
CA LEU A 143 -1.54 -14.61 -5.86
C LEU A 143 -0.80 -15.85 -5.34
N VAL A 144 -0.64 -15.97 -4.01
CA VAL A 144 -0.03 -17.16 -3.40
C VAL A 144 -0.87 -18.41 -3.69
N ALA A 145 -2.19 -18.32 -3.58
CA ALA A 145 -3.10 -19.42 -3.90
C ALA A 145 -3.11 -19.79 -5.39
N ALA A 146 -2.88 -18.83 -6.29
CA ALA A 146 -2.77 -19.09 -7.73
C ALA A 146 -1.47 -19.80 -8.12
N LEU A 147 -0.41 -19.60 -7.33
CA LEU A 147 0.90 -20.23 -7.50
C LEU A 147 0.94 -21.66 -6.92
N ALA A 148 0.13 -21.96 -5.90
CA ALA A 148 0.08 -23.23 -5.19
C ALA A 148 -0.60 -24.35 -6.01
#